data_AF-A0A2D6E5I9-F1
#
_entry.id   AF-A0A2D6E5I9-F1
#
_cell.length_a   1.000
_cell.length_b   1.000
_cell.length_c   1.000
_cell.angle_alpha   90.00
_cell.angle_beta   90.00
_cell.angle_gamma   90.00
#
_symmetry.space_group_name_H-M   'P 1'
#
loop_
_entity.id
_entity.type
_entity.pdbx_description
1 polymer ?
#
loop_
_entity_poly.entity_id
_entity_poly.type
_entity_poly.pdbx_seq_one_letter_code
_entity_poly.pdbx_strand_id
1 'polypeptide(L)'
;MDKDFYNKSSADSLGWDPSWFDCEEFDYILVKAVQKWQKANGLTGDGLVGPMTYRRVWTEREANISDYEPRKNAYSSYSNHHIVHNGHFIPIEWNKVVLWDETDGFKANKGCYTDYSGKPDREPTMFVNHWDVCLSAESCAKVLNRRGISVHFLIENDGTIFQMLDTQHKAWHAGIQKYEGGNTKGIGVEISNAYYLKYQDWYVKNGFGERPIQENAYVHGRALEPFLDFYPVQLQALKALWKAIHIGVGIPLEYPKNSDGYIETGVHRDCERGKFHGFCNHYNITKNKKDCAGLDLPSLLEDVKSTRMYCLDR
;
A
#
# COMPACT_ATOMS: atom_id res chain seq x y z
N MET A 1 15.67 26.17 2.35
CA MET A 1 15.66 25.09 3.34
C MET A 1 17.09 24.62 3.50
N ASP A 2 17.58 24.61 4.73
CA ASP A 2 18.88 24.00 5.06
C ASP A 2 18.76 22.47 4.89
N LYS A 3 19.52 21.91 3.95
CA LYS A 3 19.41 20.50 3.57
C LYS A 3 20.10 19.59 4.57
N ASP A 4 21.16 20.07 5.20
CA ASP A 4 21.97 19.30 6.14
C ASP A 4 21.16 19.15 7.43
N PHE A 5 20.57 20.25 7.91
CA PHE A 5 19.61 20.24 9.02
C PHE A 5 18.40 19.36 8.73
N TYR A 6 17.81 19.46 7.53
CA TYR A 6 16.67 18.62 7.15
C TYR A 6 17.04 17.13 7.18
N ASN A 7 18.17 16.76 6.56
CA ASN A 7 18.59 15.37 6.47
C ASN A 7 18.95 14.80 7.84
N LYS A 8 19.55 15.58 8.74
CA LYS A 8 19.77 15.17 10.13
C LYS A 8 18.46 14.89 10.86
N SER A 9 17.50 15.82 10.77
CA SER A 9 16.17 15.63 11.39
C SER A 9 15.41 14.44 10.78
N SER A 10 15.54 14.23 9.46
CA SER A 10 14.98 13.07 8.76
C SER A 10 15.63 11.76 9.23
N ALA A 11 16.95 11.73 9.37
CA ALA A 11 17.71 10.60 9.89
C ALA A 11 17.27 10.19 11.29
N ASP A 12 17.17 11.18 12.20
CA ASP A 12 16.68 10.95 13.57
C ASP A 12 15.27 10.36 13.59
N SER A 13 14.40 10.81 12.67
CA SER A 13 13.00 10.40 12.60
C SER A 13 12.80 9.03 11.92
N LEU A 14 13.54 8.76 10.84
CA LEU A 14 13.35 7.59 9.97
C LEU A 14 14.39 6.48 10.22
N GLY A 15 15.41 6.73 11.04
CA GLY A 15 16.45 5.77 11.42
C GLY A 15 17.38 5.40 10.26
N TRP A 16 17.86 6.38 9.51
CA TRP A 16 18.91 6.22 8.50
C TRP A 16 20.12 7.09 8.84
N ASP A 17 21.26 6.82 8.22
CA ASP A 17 22.50 7.56 8.47
C ASP A 17 23.31 7.77 7.17
N PRO A 18 24.32 8.68 7.14
CA PRO A 18 25.05 9.02 5.92
C PRO A 18 25.71 7.82 5.22
N SER A 19 26.02 6.74 5.94
CA SER A 19 26.63 5.54 5.35
C SER A 19 25.72 4.85 4.33
N TRP A 20 24.41 5.16 4.35
CA TRP A 20 23.47 4.64 3.35
C TRP A 20 23.72 5.19 1.94
N PHE A 21 24.50 6.26 1.85
CA PHE A 21 24.90 6.93 0.61
C PHE A 21 26.43 7.04 0.50
N ASP A 22 27.16 6.12 1.14
CA ASP A 22 28.63 6.08 1.16
C ASP A 22 29.27 7.38 1.67
N CYS A 23 28.64 8.02 2.66
CA CYS A 23 29.10 9.25 3.29
C CYS A 23 29.28 9.05 4.81
N GLU A 24 30.05 9.93 5.47
CA GLU A 24 30.29 9.85 6.92
C GLU A 24 29.49 10.89 7.72
N GLU A 25 29.25 12.08 7.15
CA GLU A 25 28.67 13.22 7.86
C GLU A 25 27.42 13.78 7.16
N PHE A 26 26.62 14.57 7.90
CA PHE A 26 25.50 15.34 7.35
C PHE A 26 26.01 16.67 6.80
N ASP A 27 26.52 16.63 5.57
CA ASP A 27 27.14 17.78 4.91
C ASP A 27 26.74 17.91 3.43
N TYR A 28 27.37 18.86 2.73
CA TYR A 28 27.14 19.07 1.31
C TYR A 28 27.49 17.84 0.44
N ILE A 29 28.43 16.99 0.88
CA ILE A 29 28.83 15.77 0.17
C ILE A 29 27.68 14.78 0.20
N LEU A 30 27.09 14.55 1.37
CA LEU A 30 25.89 13.73 1.52
C LEU A 30 24.75 14.24 0.63
N VAL A 31 24.50 15.55 0.62
CA VAL A 31 23.47 16.15 -0.25
C VAL A 31 23.72 15.79 -1.72
N LYS A 32 24.98 15.87 -2.19
CA LYS A 32 25.33 15.50 -3.58
C LYS A 32 25.18 14.01 -3.85
N ALA A 33 25.55 13.16 -2.90
CA ALA A 33 25.38 11.71 -2.99
C ALA A 33 23.89 11.34 -3.10
N VAL A 34 23.03 11.92 -2.24
CA VAL A 34 21.58 11.73 -2.29
C VAL A 34 21.01 12.21 -3.63
N GLN A 35 21.43 13.39 -4.13
CA GLN A 35 20.99 13.88 -5.45
C GLN A 35 21.35 12.91 -6.59
N LYS A 36 22.56 12.36 -6.57
CA LYS A 36 23.04 11.40 -7.56
C LYS A 36 22.21 10.12 -7.49
N TRP A 37 22.02 9.59 -6.29
CA TRP A 37 21.25 8.37 -6.05
C TRP A 37 19.77 8.53 -6.47
N GLN A 38 19.15 9.67 -6.14
CA GLN A 38 17.77 9.99 -6.54
C GLN A 38 17.63 9.99 -8.06
N LYS A 39 18.51 10.70 -8.78
CA LYS A 39 18.47 10.75 -10.26
C LYS A 39 18.67 9.37 -10.88
N ALA A 40 19.61 8.58 -10.36
CA ALA A 40 19.86 7.22 -10.82
C ALA A 40 18.64 6.29 -10.63
N ASN A 41 17.79 6.59 -9.65
CA ASN A 41 16.56 5.84 -9.37
C ASN A 41 15.30 6.55 -9.90
N GLY A 42 15.40 7.51 -10.83
CA GLY A 42 14.24 8.16 -11.43
C GLY A 42 13.42 9.04 -10.46
N LEU A 43 14.06 9.58 -9.43
CA LEU A 43 13.50 10.60 -8.53
C LEU A 43 14.02 12.00 -8.89
N THR A 44 13.29 13.03 -8.46
CA THR A 44 13.79 14.40 -8.45
C THR A 44 15.01 14.48 -7.53
N GLY A 45 16.16 14.90 -8.09
CA GLY A 45 17.43 15.05 -7.36
C GLY A 45 17.47 16.29 -6.47
N ASP A 46 16.65 16.35 -5.43
CA ASP A 46 16.60 17.46 -4.48
C ASP A 46 17.65 17.35 -3.35
N GLY A 47 18.25 16.18 -3.15
CA GLY A 47 19.27 15.92 -2.12
C GLY A 47 18.68 15.75 -0.72
N LEU A 48 17.37 15.58 -0.62
CA LEU A 48 16.65 15.39 0.62
C LEU A 48 16.20 13.93 0.75
N VAL A 49 16.53 13.30 1.87
CA VAL A 49 16.01 11.98 2.18
C VAL A 49 14.63 12.14 2.80
N GLY A 50 13.65 12.47 1.94
CA GLY A 50 12.24 12.49 2.32
C GLY A 50 11.63 11.09 2.33
N PRO A 51 10.34 10.97 2.67
CA PRO A 51 9.68 9.68 2.83
C PRO A 51 9.72 8.76 1.58
N MET A 52 9.72 9.34 0.37
CA MET A 52 9.83 8.59 -0.89
C MET A 52 11.26 8.09 -1.13
N THR A 53 12.27 8.93 -0.89
CA THR A 53 13.69 8.56 -0.97
C THR A 53 13.98 7.44 0.02
N TYR A 54 13.59 7.62 1.29
CA TYR A 54 13.78 6.66 2.37
C TYR A 54 13.23 5.28 2.03
N ARG A 55 11.97 5.18 1.59
CA ARG A 55 11.33 3.90 1.26
C ARG A 55 12.12 3.16 0.18
N ARG A 56 12.58 3.85 -0.87
CA ARG A 56 13.33 3.21 -1.96
C ARG A 56 14.73 2.76 -1.54
N VAL A 57 15.47 3.56 -0.77
CA VAL A 57 16.80 3.17 -0.28
C VAL A 57 16.71 2.06 0.75
N TRP A 58 15.66 2.05 1.58
CA TRP A 58 15.38 0.95 2.51
C TRP A 58 15.19 -0.37 1.78
N THR A 59 14.32 -0.42 0.76
CA THR A 59 14.09 -1.60 -0.07
C THR A 59 15.39 -2.09 -0.74
N GLU A 60 16.19 -1.17 -1.28
CA GLU A 60 17.47 -1.51 -1.90
C GLU A 60 18.47 -2.10 -0.89
N ARG A 61 18.55 -1.52 0.30
CA ARG A 61 19.41 -2.04 1.38
C ARG A 61 18.91 -3.40 1.85
N GLU A 62 17.63 -3.54 2.14
CA GLU A 62 17.00 -4.81 2.56
C GLU A 62 17.29 -5.92 1.54
N ALA A 63 17.18 -5.64 0.24
CA ALA A 63 17.49 -6.61 -0.81
C ALA A 63 18.94 -7.13 -0.79
N ASN A 64 19.88 -6.30 -0.32
CA ASN A 64 21.31 -6.58 -0.37
C ASN A 64 21.89 -7.11 0.95
N ILE A 65 21.29 -6.77 2.09
CA ILE A 65 21.87 -7.04 3.42
C ILE A 65 21.08 -8.05 4.25
N SER A 66 19.83 -8.31 3.90
CA SER A 66 18.95 -9.16 4.71
C SER A 66 18.95 -10.59 4.20
N ASP A 67 19.28 -11.53 5.08
CA ASP A 67 18.94 -12.95 4.90
C ASP A 67 17.43 -13.08 5.15
N TYR A 68 16.64 -12.88 4.10
CA TYR A 68 15.19 -12.98 4.18
C TYR A 68 14.79 -14.40 4.58
N GLU A 69 14.06 -14.53 5.68
CA GLU A 69 13.43 -15.77 6.10
C GLU A 69 11.90 -15.63 5.93
N PRO A 70 11.26 -16.47 5.10
CA PRO A 70 9.81 -16.50 5.01
C PRO A 70 9.24 -16.83 6.39
N ARG A 71 8.25 -16.06 6.85
CA ARG A 71 7.56 -16.40 8.10
C ARG A 71 6.93 -17.78 7.98
N LYS A 72 7.13 -18.61 9.00
CA LYS A 72 6.44 -19.92 9.10
C LYS A 72 4.96 -19.64 9.33
N ASN A 73 4.16 -19.99 8.33
CA ASN A 73 2.72 -19.83 8.35
C ASN A 73 2.09 -20.56 9.54
N ALA A 74 1.73 -19.85 10.60
CA ALA A 74 0.87 -20.35 11.66
C ALA A 74 -0.59 -19.99 11.33
N TYR A 75 -1.09 -20.42 10.17
CA TYR A 75 -2.53 -20.30 9.93
C TYR A 75 -3.21 -21.28 10.88
N SER A 76 -4.08 -20.76 11.74
CA SER A 76 -4.93 -21.63 12.54
C SER A 76 -5.76 -22.49 11.57
N SER A 77 -5.97 -23.76 11.91
CA SER A 77 -6.84 -24.66 11.15
C SER A 77 -8.34 -24.30 11.25
N TYR A 78 -8.69 -23.14 11.83
CA TYR A 78 -10.07 -22.70 11.96
C TYR A 78 -10.62 -22.28 10.60
N SER A 79 -11.83 -22.76 10.28
CA SER A 79 -12.47 -22.60 8.97
C SER A 79 -13.05 -21.21 8.70
N ASN A 80 -13.01 -20.29 9.67
CA ASN A 80 -13.77 -19.05 9.63
C ASN A 80 -12.87 -17.82 9.80
N HIS A 81 -12.19 -17.44 8.73
CA HIS A 81 -11.44 -16.19 8.67
C HIS A 81 -12.36 -14.99 8.51
N HIS A 82 -11.91 -13.84 9.01
CA HIS A 82 -12.68 -12.61 9.02
C HIS A 82 -11.77 -11.39 8.98
N ILE A 83 -12.33 -10.26 8.56
CA ILE A 83 -11.78 -8.92 8.76
C ILE A 83 -12.63 -8.20 9.81
N VAL A 84 -12.14 -7.08 10.35
CA VAL A 84 -12.82 -6.35 11.43
C VAL A 84 -13.21 -4.94 10.99
N HIS A 85 -14.46 -4.58 11.29
CA HIS A 85 -14.99 -3.23 11.18
C HIS A 85 -15.75 -2.87 12.44
N ASN A 86 -15.27 -1.87 13.18
CA ASN A 86 -15.86 -1.37 14.42
C ASN A 86 -16.10 -2.49 15.44
N GLY A 87 -15.12 -3.38 15.60
CA GLY A 87 -15.21 -4.57 16.44
C GLY A 87 -16.09 -5.70 15.90
N HIS A 88 -16.77 -5.51 14.76
CA HIS A 88 -17.57 -6.55 14.12
C HIS A 88 -16.73 -7.40 13.17
N PHE A 89 -16.84 -8.72 13.32
CA PHE A 89 -16.21 -9.68 12.43
C PHE A 89 -17.01 -9.83 11.15
N ILE A 90 -16.37 -9.54 10.02
CA ILE A 90 -16.90 -9.71 8.67
C ILE A 90 -16.23 -10.96 8.08
N PRO A 91 -16.98 -12.04 7.78
CA PRO A 91 -16.41 -13.22 7.14
C PRO A 91 -15.71 -12.86 5.83
N ILE A 92 -14.67 -13.60 5.47
CA ILE A 92 -13.95 -13.45 4.20
C ILE A 92 -13.68 -14.82 3.59
N GLU A 93 -13.93 -14.95 2.29
CA GLU A 93 -13.66 -16.17 1.52
C GLU A 93 -12.16 -16.28 1.14
N TRP A 94 -11.29 -16.17 2.14
CA TRP A 94 -9.85 -16.28 2.01
C TRP A 94 -9.25 -16.91 3.26
N ASN A 95 -8.38 -17.90 3.11
CA ASN A 95 -7.87 -18.71 4.22
C ASN A 95 -6.55 -18.21 4.81
N LYS A 96 -6.04 -17.07 4.35
CA LYS A 96 -4.78 -16.48 4.83
C LYS A 96 -5.02 -15.06 5.32
N VAL A 97 -5.62 -14.93 6.50
CA VAL A 97 -5.91 -13.64 7.12
C VAL A 97 -5.36 -13.64 8.55
N VAL A 98 -4.64 -12.55 8.90
CA VAL A 98 -4.03 -12.35 10.22
C VAL A 98 -4.38 -10.95 10.71
N LEU A 99 -4.97 -10.85 11.91
CA LEU A 99 -5.33 -9.59 12.55
C LEU A 99 -4.15 -8.97 13.32
N TRP A 100 -4.28 -7.67 13.64
CA TRP A 100 -3.22 -6.87 14.29
C TRP A 100 -2.92 -7.27 15.74
N ASP A 101 -3.82 -8.02 16.38
CA ASP A 101 -3.73 -8.50 17.75
C ASP A 101 -3.35 -9.99 17.84
N GLU A 102 -3.21 -10.67 16.70
CA GLU A 102 -2.66 -12.01 16.62
C GLU A 102 -1.13 -12.01 16.74
N THR A 103 -0.55 -13.14 17.14
CA THR A 103 0.90 -13.28 17.40
C THR A 103 1.77 -12.91 16.20
N ASP A 104 1.34 -13.29 14.99
CA ASP A 104 2.08 -13.01 13.75
C ASP A 104 1.57 -11.75 13.04
N GLY A 105 0.64 -11.01 13.65
CA GLY A 105 0.04 -9.80 13.12
C GLY A 105 0.99 -8.62 13.01
N PHE A 106 0.70 -7.73 12.06
CA PHE A 106 1.29 -6.41 12.02
C PHE A 106 0.32 -5.40 12.58
N LYS A 107 0.82 -4.40 13.32
CA LYS A 107 -0.01 -3.36 13.93
C LYS A 107 0.49 -1.97 13.55
N ALA A 108 -0.44 -1.08 13.22
CA ALA A 108 -0.14 0.34 13.10
C ALA A 108 0.15 0.93 14.49
N ASN A 109 1.29 1.62 14.62
CA ASN A 109 1.71 2.22 15.88
C ASN A 109 0.77 3.35 16.30
N LYS A 110 0.60 3.53 17.62
CA LYS A 110 -0.12 4.68 18.18
C LYS A 110 0.51 5.98 17.63
N GLY A 111 -0.33 6.89 17.15
CA GLY A 111 0.12 8.13 16.51
C GLY A 111 0.31 8.05 14.99
N CYS A 112 0.12 6.87 14.36
CA CYS A 112 0.16 6.71 12.91
C CYS A 112 -1.24 6.71 12.24
N TYR A 113 -2.30 6.86 13.02
CA TYR A 113 -3.70 6.85 12.58
C TYR A 113 -4.55 7.72 13.52
N THR A 114 -5.76 8.07 13.10
CA THR A 114 -6.73 8.69 14.01
C THR A 114 -7.62 7.62 14.63
N ASP A 115 -7.62 7.57 15.95
CA ASP A 115 -8.44 6.64 16.73
C ASP A 115 -9.91 7.06 16.74
N TYR A 116 -10.78 6.10 16.43
CA TYR A 116 -12.24 6.23 16.41
C TYR A 116 -12.93 5.25 17.37
N SER A 117 -12.17 4.63 18.28
CA SER A 117 -12.70 3.80 19.35
C SER A 117 -13.77 4.56 20.16
N GLY A 118 -14.94 3.96 20.35
CA GLY A 118 -16.05 4.56 21.09
C GLY A 118 -16.73 5.74 20.39
N LYS A 119 -16.37 6.06 19.15
CA LYS A 119 -17.10 7.05 18.31
C LYS A 119 -18.20 6.35 17.50
N PRO A 120 -19.15 7.12 16.92
CA PRO A 120 -20.10 6.56 15.96
C PRO A 120 -19.39 5.78 14.85
N ASP A 121 -20.07 4.76 14.35
CA ASP A 121 -19.55 3.90 13.31
C ASP A 121 -19.15 4.73 12.08
N ARG A 122 -17.96 4.44 11.55
CA ARG A 122 -17.44 5.14 10.38
C ARG A 122 -18.12 4.55 9.16
N GLU A 123 -18.51 5.41 8.23
CA GLU A 123 -19.03 4.98 6.92
C GLU A 123 -18.02 5.32 5.81
N PRO A 124 -16.96 4.51 5.61
CA PRO A 124 -16.08 4.65 4.46
C PRO A 124 -16.87 4.41 3.17
N THR A 125 -16.61 5.24 2.16
CA THR A 125 -17.24 5.11 0.84
C THR A 125 -16.25 4.63 -0.21
N MET A 126 -14.95 4.66 0.09
CA MET A 126 -13.90 4.29 -0.86
C MET A 126 -13.00 3.18 -0.33
N PHE A 127 -12.55 2.32 -1.23
CA PHE A 127 -11.43 1.42 -1.00
C PHE A 127 -10.28 1.82 -1.93
N VAL A 128 -9.10 2.09 -1.37
CA VAL A 128 -7.95 2.65 -2.10
C VAL A 128 -6.84 1.61 -2.21
N ASN A 129 -6.48 1.29 -3.45
CA ASN A 129 -5.42 0.34 -3.77
C ASN A 129 -4.07 1.03 -3.90
N HIS A 130 -3.05 0.41 -3.30
CA HIS A 130 -1.66 0.83 -3.34
C HIS A 130 -0.75 -0.36 -3.64
N TRP A 131 0.41 -0.07 -4.24
CA TRP A 131 1.58 -0.95 -4.15
C TRP A 131 2.57 -0.34 -3.13
N ASP A 132 3.30 -1.20 -2.42
CA ASP A 132 4.11 -0.73 -1.29
C ASP A 132 5.51 -0.23 -1.66
N VAL A 133 6.07 -0.65 -2.80
CA VAL A 133 7.49 -0.44 -3.17
C VAL A 133 8.44 -1.10 -2.16
N CYS A 134 8.00 -2.14 -1.46
CA CYS A 134 8.76 -2.92 -0.49
C CYS A 134 8.84 -4.39 -0.96
N LEU A 135 9.75 -5.17 -0.36
CA LEU A 135 9.95 -6.58 -0.75
C LEU A 135 8.90 -7.51 -0.14
N SER A 136 8.29 -7.13 0.99
CA SER A 136 7.33 -7.93 1.75
C SER A 136 6.34 -7.04 2.52
N ALA A 137 5.23 -7.62 2.97
CA ALA A 137 4.27 -6.95 3.84
C ALA A 137 4.92 -6.53 5.17
N GLU A 138 5.80 -7.37 5.73
CA GLU A 138 6.57 -7.02 6.93
C GLU A 138 7.42 -5.76 6.74
N SER A 139 8.15 -5.65 5.62
CA SER A 139 8.95 -4.48 5.30
C SER A 139 8.08 -3.23 5.16
N CYS A 140 6.93 -3.36 4.49
CA CYS A 140 5.94 -2.29 4.37
C CYS A 140 5.44 -1.82 5.74
N ALA A 141 5.04 -2.74 6.63
CA ALA A 141 4.58 -2.43 7.98
C ALA A 141 5.64 -1.62 8.77
N LYS A 142 6.91 -2.04 8.71
CA LYS A 142 8.04 -1.33 9.33
C LYS A 142 8.21 0.08 8.75
N VAL A 143 8.19 0.22 7.42
CA VAL A 143 8.34 1.52 6.75
C VAL A 143 7.18 2.46 7.08
N LEU A 144 5.93 1.98 7.09
CA LEU A 144 4.76 2.80 7.42
C LEU A 144 4.85 3.33 8.86
N ASN A 145 5.14 2.46 9.81
CA ASN A 145 5.29 2.82 11.22
C ASN A 145 6.42 3.83 11.46
N ARG A 146 7.58 3.67 10.83
CA ARG A 146 8.69 4.64 10.93
C ARG A 146 8.33 5.99 10.33
N ARG A 147 7.52 6.00 9.28
CA ARG A 147 7.07 7.22 8.62
C ARG A 147 5.91 7.92 9.35
N GLY A 148 5.39 7.34 10.43
CA GLY A 148 4.25 7.91 11.14
C GLY A 148 2.94 7.85 10.35
N ILE A 149 2.79 6.87 9.45
CA ILE A 149 1.59 6.68 8.60
C ILE A 149 1.09 5.23 8.70
N SER A 150 -0.08 4.95 8.13
CA SER A 150 -0.73 3.65 8.25
C SER A 150 -1.61 3.33 7.05
N VAL A 151 -1.92 2.04 6.89
CA VAL A 151 -2.89 1.48 5.94
C VAL A 151 -3.67 0.38 6.64
N HIS A 152 -4.90 0.10 6.23
CA HIS A 152 -5.77 -0.88 6.92
C HIS A 152 -5.31 -2.32 6.66
N PHE A 153 -4.93 -2.62 5.43
CA PHE A 153 -4.58 -3.96 5.00
C PHE A 153 -3.22 -3.99 4.30
N LEU A 154 -2.50 -5.09 4.48
CA LEU A 154 -1.34 -5.46 3.66
C LEU A 154 -1.63 -6.79 2.97
N ILE A 155 -1.12 -6.98 1.74
CA ILE A 155 -1.14 -8.29 1.06
C ILE A 155 0.30 -8.72 0.78
N GLU A 156 0.71 -9.84 1.38
CA GLU A 156 2.04 -10.45 1.21
C GLU A 156 2.16 -11.14 -0.16
N ASN A 157 3.39 -11.44 -0.58
CA ASN A 157 3.71 -12.10 -1.84
C ASN A 157 2.95 -13.43 -2.05
N ASP A 158 2.67 -14.17 -0.99
CA ASP A 158 1.96 -15.45 -1.03
C ASP A 158 0.43 -15.33 -0.91
N GLY A 159 -0.09 -14.09 -0.90
CA GLY A 159 -1.50 -13.75 -0.76
C GLY A 159 -2.00 -13.63 0.69
N THR A 160 -1.14 -13.73 1.71
CA THR A 160 -1.58 -13.47 3.10
C THR A 160 -2.05 -12.03 3.26
N ILE A 161 -3.25 -11.86 3.80
CA ILE A 161 -3.82 -10.57 4.16
C ILE A 161 -3.51 -10.30 5.63
N PHE A 162 -2.83 -9.20 5.91
CA PHE A 162 -2.66 -8.70 7.28
C PHE A 162 -3.57 -7.49 7.47
N GLN A 163 -4.47 -7.53 8.46
CA GLN A 163 -5.22 -6.35 8.86
C GLN A 163 -4.45 -5.63 9.98
N MET A 164 -3.94 -4.43 9.69
CA MET A 164 -3.09 -3.68 10.61
C MET A 164 -3.84 -2.84 11.66
N LEU A 165 -5.10 -2.55 11.37
CA LEU A 165 -6.00 -1.80 12.24
C LEU A 165 -7.46 -2.09 11.85
N ASP A 166 -8.35 -1.92 12.82
CA ASP A 166 -9.78 -1.90 12.57
C ASP A 166 -10.13 -0.82 11.53
N THR A 167 -10.98 -1.17 10.56
CA THR A 167 -11.45 -0.25 9.51
C THR A 167 -12.35 0.89 10.04
N GLN A 168 -12.78 0.84 11.30
CA GLN A 168 -13.37 1.95 12.04
C GLN A 168 -12.39 3.13 12.19
N HIS A 169 -11.11 2.84 12.36
CA HIS A 169 -10.09 3.86 12.50
C HIS A 169 -9.79 4.53 11.16
N LYS A 170 -9.29 5.77 11.22
CA LYS A 170 -8.86 6.50 10.03
C LYS A 170 -7.36 6.30 9.83
N ALA A 171 -6.98 5.37 8.97
CA ALA A 171 -5.60 5.23 8.52
C ALA A 171 -5.13 6.43 7.68
N TRP A 172 -3.81 6.64 7.61
CA TRP A 172 -3.20 7.78 6.93
C TRP A 172 -2.45 7.36 5.65
N HIS A 173 -3.17 6.87 4.65
CA HIS A 173 -2.62 6.29 3.42
C HIS A 173 -2.85 7.14 2.14
N ALA A 174 -3.95 7.90 2.08
CA ALA A 174 -4.47 8.54 0.88
C ALA A 174 -4.95 10.00 1.10
N GLY A 175 -4.27 10.74 1.98
CA GLY A 175 -4.63 12.11 2.35
C GLY A 175 -4.12 13.16 1.36
N ILE A 176 -4.92 14.19 1.12
CA ILE A 176 -4.52 15.44 0.47
C ILE A 176 -4.84 16.60 1.40
N GLN A 177 -3.92 17.55 1.56
CA GLN A 177 -4.04 18.62 2.56
C GLN A 177 -5.30 19.49 2.41
N LYS A 178 -5.88 19.54 1.20
CA LYS A 178 -7.00 20.42 0.86
C LYS A 178 -8.39 19.83 1.10
N TYR A 179 -8.53 18.51 1.17
CA TYR A 179 -9.85 17.86 1.23
C TYR A 179 -9.86 16.74 2.29
N GLU A 180 -11.03 16.50 2.89
CA GLU A 180 -11.20 15.39 3.86
C GLU A 180 -10.86 14.02 3.24
N GLY A 181 -10.98 13.91 1.90
CA GLY A 181 -10.16 13.09 1.00
C GLY A 181 -10.14 11.58 1.27
N GLY A 182 -9.12 10.92 0.69
CA GLY A 182 -8.96 9.46 0.74
C GLY A 182 -8.72 8.88 2.12
N ASN A 183 -8.17 9.63 3.08
CA ASN A 183 -8.01 9.12 4.46
C ASN A 183 -9.37 8.98 5.17
N THR A 184 -10.16 10.06 5.17
CA THR A 184 -11.40 10.09 5.98
C THR A 184 -12.45 9.12 5.44
N LYS A 185 -12.56 9.05 4.11
CA LYS A 185 -13.56 8.24 3.41
C LYS A 185 -13.04 6.90 2.92
N GLY A 186 -11.74 6.62 3.08
CA GLY A 186 -11.10 5.43 2.55
C GLY A 186 -10.83 4.35 3.59
N ILE A 187 -10.95 3.12 3.10
CA ILE A 187 -10.18 1.96 3.55
C ILE A 187 -9.03 1.77 2.56
N GLY A 188 -7.88 1.27 2.99
CA GLY A 188 -6.68 1.20 2.15
C GLY A 188 -6.00 -0.16 2.24
N VAL A 189 -5.39 -0.58 1.13
CA VAL A 189 -4.51 -1.76 1.07
C VAL A 189 -3.17 -1.40 0.44
N GLU A 190 -2.06 -1.84 1.03
CA GLU A 190 -0.75 -1.85 0.39
C GLU A 190 -0.41 -3.30 -0.02
N ILE A 191 -0.25 -3.55 -1.32
CA ILE A 191 0.06 -4.88 -1.87
C ILE A 191 1.57 -4.99 -2.07
N SER A 192 2.17 -6.06 -1.55
CA SER A 192 3.61 -6.26 -1.63
C SER A 192 4.09 -6.32 -3.07
N ASN A 193 4.94 -5.37 -3.44
CA ASN A 193 5.45 -5.18 -4.78
C ASN A 193 6.61 -4.16 -4.76
N ALA A 194 7.85 -4.63 -4.96
CA ALA A 194 9.03 -3.78 -5.00
C ALA A 194 9.14 -2.89 -6.26
N TYR A 195 8.17 -2.97 -7.17
CA TYR A 195 7.96 -2.20 -8.40
C TYR A 195 9.06 -2.38 -9.46
N TYR A 196 10.33 -2.15 -9.14
CA TYR A 196 11.40 -2.12 -10.13
C TYR A 196 11.85 -3.52 -10.57
N LEU A 197 12.07 -3.69 -11.87
CA LEU A 197 12.55 -4.96 -12.46
C LEU A 197 13.86 -5.46 -11.84
N LYS A 198 14.71 -4.55 -11.32
CA LYS A 198 15.96 -4.90 -10.62
C LYS A 198 15.77 -5.83 -9.42
N TYR A 199 14.55 -5.98 -8.91
CA TYR A 199 14.22 -6.85 -7.79
C TYR A 199 13.69 -8.23 -8.19
N GLN A 200 13.56 -8.54 -9.50
CA GLN A 200 13.06 -9.84 -9.97
C GLN A 200 13.88 -11.01 -9.39
N ASP A 201 15.21 -10.92 -9.48
CA ASP A 201 16.12 -11.97 -8.99
C ASP A 201 16.01 -12.18 -7.48
N TRP A 202 15.67 -11.13 -6.72
CA TRP A 202 15.42 -11.25 -5.30
C TRP A 202 14.22 -12.16 -5.03
N TYR A 203 13.12 -12.00 -5.76
CA TYR A 203 11.94 -12.86 -5.59
C TYR A 203 12.19 -14.31 -5.98
N VAL A 204 12.91 -14.53 -7.09
CA VAL A 204 13.29 -15.87 -7.55
C VAL A 204 14.19 -16.56 -6.51
N LYS A 205 15.23 -15.87 -6.03
CA LYS A 205 16.17 -16.40 -5.02
C LYS A 205 15.46 -16.78 -3.71
N ASN A 206 14.42 -16.03 -3.33
CA ASN A 206 13.68 -16.25 -2.09
C ASN A 206 12.46 -17.17 -2.26
N GLY A 207 12.34 -17.88 -3.38
CA GLY A 207 11.36 -18.95 -3.57
C GLY A 207 9.95 -18.49 -3.95
N PHE A 208 9.76 -17.23 -4.30
CA PHE A 208 8.47 -16.72 -4.79
C PHE A 208 8.25 -16.95 -6.29
N GLY A 209 9.32 -17.28 -7.01
CA GLY A 209 9.30 -17.40 -8.47
C GLY A 209 9.38 -16.03 -9.15
N GLU A 210 9.14 -16.04 -10.46
CA GLU A 210 9.13 -14.83 -11.27
C GLU A 210 7.82 -14.05 -11.08
N ARG A 211 7.92 -12.74 -10.81
CA ARG A 211 6.76 -11.85 -10.85
C ARG A 211 6.38 -11.58 -12.30
N PRO A 212 5.07 -11.47 -12.60
CA PRO A 212 4.63 -10.96 -13.89
C PRO A 212 5.17 -9.54 -14.12
N ILE A 213 5.28 -9.13 -15.39
CA ILE A 213 5.74 -7.79 -15.76
C ILE A 213 4.56 -7.04 -16.37
N GLN A 214 4.33 -5.82 -15.87
CA GLN A 214 3.35 -4.90 -16.43
C GLN A 214 4.02 -4.07 -17.52
N GLU A 215 3.60 -4.30 -18.75
CA GLU A 215 4.05 -3.57 -19.93
C GLU A 215 2.91 -2.67 -20.38
N ASN A 216 3.17 -1.37 -20.56
CA ASN A 216 2.20 -0.37 -21.07
C ASN A 216 1.20 0.23 -20.06
N ALA A 217 1.49 0.19 -18.76
CA ALA A 217 0.67 0.96 -17.82
C ALA A 217 0.73 2.47 -18.15
N TYR A 218 -0.41 3.13 -18.03
CA TYR A 218 -0.56 4.55 -18.34
C TYR A 218 -1.22 5.29 -17.16
N VAL A 219 -0.64 6.41 -16.74
CA VAL A 219 -1.17 7.20 -15.62
C VAL A 219 -0.82 8.68 -15.79
N HIS A 220 -1.76 9.57 -15.48
CA HIS A 220 -1.59 11.03 -15.58
C HIS A 220 -1.04 11.52 -16.93
N GLY A 221 -1.49 10.91 -18.03
CA GLY A 221 -1.06 11.31 -19.37
C GLY A 221 0.34 10.82 -19.76
N ARG A 222 0.88 9.82 -19.05
CA ARG A 222 2.23 9.29 -19.30
C ARG A 222 2.23 7.77 -19.25
N ALA A 223 2.92 7.15 -20.21
CA ALA A 223 3.28 5.74 -20.12
C ALA A 223 4.33 5.54 -19.04
N LEU A 224 4.22 4.45 -18.29
CA LEU A 224 5.24 4.00 -17.35
C LEU A 224 6.20 3.04 -18.06
N GLU A 225 7.47 3.07 -17.66
CA GLU A 225 8.43 2.02 -17.99
C GLU A 225 7.96 0.68 -17.42
N PRO A 226 8.31 -0.47 -18.05
CA PRO A 226 7.96 -1.78 -17.52
C PRO A 226 8.36 -1.97 -16.06
N PHE A 227 7.49 -2.59 -15.28
CA PHE A 227 7.67 -2.81 -13.84
C PHE A 227 7.06 -4.13 -13.38
N LEU A 228 7.43 -4.58 -12.19
CA LEU A 228 6.92 -5.81 -11.59
C LEU A 228 5.43 -5.67 -11.28
N ASP A 229 4.61 -6.59 -11.77
CA ASP A 229 3.19 -6.69 -11.45
C ASP A 229 2.95 -7.65 -10.28
N PHE A 230 1.70 -7.77 -9.83
CA PHE A 230 1.31 -8.64 -8.74
C PHE A 230 1.25 -10.11 -9.14
N TYR A 231 1.52 -10.99 -8.18
CA TYR A 231 1.28 -12.43 -8.38
C TYR A 231 -0.22 -12.71 -8.51
N PRO A 232 -0.62 -13.74 -9.27
CA PRO A 232 -2.02 -14.17 -9.35
C PRO A 232 -2.67 -14.44 -7.98
N VAL A 233 -1.91 -14.99 -7.02
CA VAL A 233 -2.41 -15.25 -5.66
C VAL A 233 -2.70 -13.96 -4.89
N GLN A 234 -1.94 -12.89 -5.11
CA GLN A 234 -2.20 -11.58 -4.52
C GLN A 234 -3.49 -10.98 -5.09
N LEU A 235 -3.73 -11.13 -6.39
CA LEU A 235 -4.96 -10.66 -7.04
C LEU A 235 -6.19 -11.45 -6.56
N GLN A 236 -6.05 -12.76 -6.29
CA GLN A 236 -7.10 -13.56 -5.67
C GLN A 236 -7.42 -13.09 -4.25
N ALA A 237 -6.39 -12.87 -3.41
CA ALA A 237 -6.55 -12.33 -2.07
C ALA A 237 -7.23 -10.95 -2.08
N LEU A 238 -6.81 -10.07 -2.99
CA LEU A 238 -7.37 -8.74 -3.17
C LEU A 238 -8.87 -8.79 -3.53
N LYS A 239 -9.26 -9.67 -4.46
CA LYS A 239 -10.68 -9.88 -4.82
C LYS A 239 -11.51 -10.38 -3.64
N ALA A 240 -10.98 -11.32 -2.85
CA ALA A 240 -11.66 -11.80 -1.65
C ALA A 240 -11.83 -10.68 -0.60
N LEU A 241 -10.79 -9.85 -0.42
CA LEU A 241 -10.84 -8.68 0.46
C LEU A 241 -11.87 -7.65 -0.02
N TRP A 242 -11.89 -7.31 -1.31
CA TRP A 242 -12.86 -6.39 -1.89
C TRP A 242 -14.31 -6.88 -1.70
N LYS A 243 -14.54 -8.18 -1.90
CA LYS A 243 -15.84 -8.81 -1.66
C LYS A 243 -16.28 -8.67 -0.20
N ALA A 244 -15.38 -8.95 0.75
CA ALA A 244 -15.68 -8.80 2.17
C ALA A 244 -15.97 -7.34 2.56
N ILE A 245 -15.22 -6.39 2.01
CA ILE A 245 -15.48 -4.96 2.21
C ILE A 245 -16.82 -4.55 1.60
N HIS A 246 -17.14 -5.03 0.40
CA HIS A 246 -18.43 -4.73 -0.23
C HIS A 246 -19.60 -5.22 0.62
N ILE A 247 -19.55 -6.47 1.08
CA ILE A 247 -20.63 -7.09 1.86
C ILE A 247 -20.70 -6.52 3.28
N GLY A 248 -19.54 -6.39 3.94
CA GLY A 248 -19.43 -6.02 5.35
C GLY A 248 -19.56 -4.53 5.62
N VAL A 249 -18.97 -3.69 4.77
CA VAL A 249 -18.90 -2.23 4.96
C VAL A 249 -19.85 -1.50 3.99
N GLY A 250 -20.28 -2.14 2.91
CA GLY A 250 -21.25 -1.56 1.96
C GLY A 250 -20.64 -0.69 0.86
N ILE A 251 -19.32 -0.74 0.65
CA ILE A 251 -18.67 -0.03 -0.46
C ILE A 251 -19.06 -0.69 -1.78
N PRO A 252 -19.67 0.02 -2.75
CA PRO A 252 -20.13 -0.60 -3.99
C PRO A 252 -18.96 -1.06 -4.87
N LEU A 253 -19.13 -2.16 -5.61
CA LEU A 253 -18.14 -2.68 -6.58
C LEU A 253 -18.08 -1.81 -7.86
N GLU A 254 -17.85 -0.52 -7.70
CA GLU A 254 -17.68 0.45 -8.78
C GLU A 254 -16.25 0.98 -8.83
N TYR A 255 -15.85 1.53 -9.98
CA TYR A 255 -14.53 2.14 -10.17
C TYR A 255 -14.63 3.50 -10.87
N PRO A 256 -13.63 4.39 -10.70
CA PRO A 256 -13.61 5.69 -11.37
C PRO A 256 -13.55 5.54 -12.89
N LYS A 257 -14.48 6.18 -13.60
CA LYS A 257 -14.56 6.17 -15.07
C LYS A 257 -14.28 7.56 -15.63
N ASN A 258 -13.68 7.61 -16.81
CA ASN A 258 -13.54 8.84 -17.59
C ASN A 258 -14.86 9.19 -18.31
N SER A 259 -14.87 10.27 -19.09
CA SER A 259 -16.05 10.72 -19.84
C SER A 259 -16.59 9.71 -20.84
N ASP A 260 -15.74 8.80 -21.32
CA ASP A 260 -16.06 7.80 -22.32
C ASP A 260 -16.50 6.46 -21.68
N GLY A 261 -16.55 6.39 -20.34
CA GLY A 261 -16.96 5.21 -19.59
C GLY A 261 -15.86 4.17 -19.33
N TYR A 262 -14.63 4.42 -19.78
CA TYR A 262 -13.46 3.57 -19.49
C TYR A 262 -12.83 3.93 -18.14
N ILE A 263 -11.92 3.10 -17.63
CA ILE A 263 -11.18 3.38 -16.40
C ILE A 263 -10.49 4.76 -16.45
N GLU A 264 -10.66 5.55 -15.40
CA GLU A 264 -9.94 6.81 -15.22
C GLU A 264 -8.47 6.52 -14.84
N THR A 265 -7.55 6.96 -15.70
CA THR A 265 -6.09 6.79 -15.55
C THR A 265 -5.41 8.04 -14.97
N GLY A 266 -6.19 9.07 -14.65
CA GLY A 266 -5.76 10.28 -13.96
C GLY A 266 -6.46 10.49 -12.62
N VAL A 267 -6.43 11.74 -12.15
CA VAL A 267 -7.20 12.16 -10.97
C VAL A 267 -8.68 12.19 -11.31
N HIS A 268 -9.50 11.52 -10.50
CA HIS A 268 -10.95 11.56 -10.58
C HIS A 268 -11.49 12.57 -9.57
N ARG A 269 -12.33 13.50 -10.04
CA ARG A 269 -12.81 14.65 -9.25
C ARG A 269 -13.51 14.23 -7.95
N ASP A 270 -14.32 13.17 -8.00
CA ASP A 270 -15.04 12.71 -6.81
C ASP A 270 -14.16 11.89 -5.87
N CYS A 271 -13.10 11.24 -6.38
CA CYS A 271 -12.11 10.59 -5.51
C CYS A 271 -11.34 11.65 -4.72
N GLU A 272 -10.82 12.68 -5.40
CA GLU A 272 -10.14 13.82 -4.77
C GLU A 272 -11.03 14.47 -3.69
N ARG A 273 -12.31 14.67 -3.98
CA ARG A 273 -13.26 15.35 -3.07
C ARG A 273 -13.86 14.44 -1.98
N GLY A 274 -13.54 13.15 -1.96
CA GLY A 274 -14.13 12.20 -1.02
C GLY A 274 -15.64 11.99 -1.23
N LYS A 275 -16.11 12.15 -2.47
CA LYS A 275 -17.51 11.95 -2.88
C LYS A 275 -17.72 10.69 -3.71
N PHE A 276 -16.63 10.02 -4.11
CA PHE A 276 -16.71 8.77 -4.86
C PHE A 276 -17.11 7.62 -3.93
N HIS A 277 -17.88 6.68 -4.48
CA HIS A 277 -18.31 5.48 -3.81
C HIS A 277 -17.81 4.29 -4.62
N GLY A 278 -16.83 3.55 -4.10
CA GLY A 278 -16.29 2.35 -4.75
C GLY A 278 -14.79 2.14 -4.56
N PHE A 279 -14.19 1.37 -5.46
CA PHE A 279 -12.80 0.95 -5.43
C PHE A 279 -11.98 1.80 -6.39
N CYS A 280 -10.93 2.44 -5.90
CA CYS A 280 -10.09 3.34 -6.67
C CYS A 280 -8.60 3.10 -6.42
N ASN A 281 -7.78 3.70 -7.27
CA ASN A 281 -6.33 3.71 -7.12
C ASN A 281 -5.89 5.03 -6.46
N HIS A 282 -4.76 5.04 -5.76
CA HIS A 282 -4.26 6.26 -5.11
C HIS A 282 -4.04 7.43 -6.10
N TYR A 283 -3.63 7.13 -7.33
CA TYR A 283 -3.47 8.11 -8.39
C TYR A 283 -4.80 8.80 -8.75
N ASN A 284 -5.96 8.15 -8.52
CA ASN A 284 -7.26 8.79 -8.74
C ASN A 284 -7.53 9.93 -7.73
N ILE A 285 -6.77 9.99 -6.62
CA ILE A 285 -6.93 10.99 -5.56
C ILE A 285 -5.95 12.16 -5.76
N THR A 286 -4.76 11.92 -6.32
CA THR A 286 -3.73 12.95 -6.47
C THR A 286 -2.77 12.71 -7.63
N LYS A 287 -2.33 13.79 -8.30
CA LYS A 287 -1.34 13.76 -9.38
C LYS A 287 0.07 13.37 -8.92
N ASN A 288 0.35 13.43 -7.62
CA ASN A 288 1.67 13.11 -7.05
C ASN A 288 1.90 11.60 -6.89
N LYS A 289 0.91 10.79 -7.25
CA LYS A 289 0.89 9.35 -7.05
C LYS A 289 0.63 8.65 -8.36
N LYS A 290 1.28 7.50 -8.53
CA LYS A 290 1.10 6.61 -9.69
C LYS A 290 0.60 5.23 -9.28
N ASP A 291 0.59 4.91 -7.99
CA ASP A 291 -0.02 3.70 -7.46
C ASP A 291 -1.55 3.77 -7.61
N CYS A 292 -2.26 2.74 -8.06
CA CYS A 292 -1.83 1.43 -8.53
C CYS A 292 -2.00 1.28 -10.06
N ALA A 293 -1.29 2.09 -10.86
CA ALA A 293 -1.37 2.01 -12.34
C ALA A 293 -1.13 0.59 -12.86
N GLY A 294 -1.91 0.15 -13.85
CA GLY A 294 -1.87 -1.21 -14.38
C GLY A 294 -2.77 -2.21 -13.65
N LEU A 295 -3.29 -1.90 -12.46
CA LEU A 295 -4.31 -2.73 -11.81
C LEU A 295 -5.63 -2.63 -12.58
N ASP A 296 -6.05 -3.73 -13.21
CA ASP A 296 -7.26 -3.83 -14.02
C ASP A 296 -8.54 -3.88 -13.15
N LEU A 297 -8.89 -2.75 -12.55
CA LEU A 297 -10.12 -2.62 -11.76
C LEU A 297 -11.38 -3.07 -12.52
N PRO A 298 -11.60 -2.71 -13.81
CA PRO A 298 -12.76 -3.19 -14.57
C PRO A 298 -12.92 -4.70 -14.53
N SER A 299 -11.89 -5.45 -14.96
CA SER A 299 -11.99 -6.91 -15.05
C SER A 299 -12.04 -7.56 -13.67
N LEU A 300 -11.20 -7.10 -12.73
CA LEU A 300 -11.13 -7.70 -11.39
C LEU A 300 -12.39 -7.46 -10.56
N LEU A 301 -13.05 -6.31 -10.70
CA LEU A 301 -14.33 -6.06 -10.01
C LEU A 301 -15.48 -6.82 -10.66
N GLU A 302 -15.45 -6.98 -11.99
CA GLU A 302 -16.44 -7.82 -12.69
C GLU A 302 -16.31 -9.30 -12.27
N ASP A 303 -15.09 -9.80 -12.14
CA ASP A 303 -14.83 -11.12 -11.56
C ASP A 303 -15.51 -11.26 -10.19
N VAL A 304 -15.36 -10.27 -9.30
CA VAL A 304 -15.99 -10.29 -7.97
C VAL A 304 -17.52 -10.28 -8.09
N LYS A 305 -18.09 -9.40 -8.93
CA LYS A 305 -19.54 -9.32 -9.20
C LYS A 305 -20.12 -10.64 -9.71
N SER A 306 -19.34 -11.39 -10.49
CA SER A 306 -19.75 -12.69 -11.04
C SER A 306 -19.76 -13.82 -10.00
N THR A 307 -19.14 -13.63 -8.82
CA THR A 307 -19.17 -14.61 -7.74
C THR A 307 -20.45 -14.53 -6.91
N ARG A 308 -20.83 -15.65 -6.28
CA ARG A 308 -21.98 -15.67 -5.36
C ARG A 308 -21.72 -14.80 -4.13
N MET A 309 -22.55 -13.80 -3.87
CA MET A 309 -22.48 -13.02 -2.62
C MET A 309 -23.01 -13.85 -1.44
N TYR A 310 -22.38 -13.70 -0.28
CA TYR A 310 -22.87 -14.27 0.98
C TYR A 310 -23.64 -13.21 1.78
N CYS A 311 -24.57 -13.68 2.59
CA CYS A 311 -25.29 -12.84 3.55
C CYS A 311 -24.50 -12.81 4.85
N LEU A 312 -24.48 -11.65 5.51
CA LEU A 312 -24.12 -11.60 6.92
C LEU A 312 -25.31 -12.16 7.70
N ASP A 313 -25.07 -13.07 8.63
CA ASP A 313 -26.05 -13.43 9.64
C ASP A 313 -26.25 -12.18 10.53
N ARG A 314 -27.29 -11.40 10.21
CA ARG A 314 -27.66 -10.18 10.94
C ARG A 314 -28.72 -10.49 11.99
#